data_AF-A0A7M7PJ01-F1
#
_entry.id   AF-A0A7M7PJ01-F1
#
_cell.length_a   1.000
_cell.length_b   1.000
_cell.length_c   1.000
_cell.angle_alpha   90.00
_cell.angle_beta   90.00
_cell.angle_gamma   90.00
#
_symmetry.space_group_name_H-M   'P 1'
#
loop_
_entity.id
_entity.type
_entity.pdbx_description
1 polymer ?
#
loop_
_entity_poly.entity_id
_entity_poly.type
_entity_poly.pdbx_seq_one_letter_code
_entity_poly.pdbx_strand_id
1 'polypeptide(L)'
;MEDPDGPTGSAPAGSAEGVPNLASFDHAELPYIPKVFGEPAQAIKVFEEYNEIVSTDEIQQMFNERMDFTKPDVIEKMQSVWLDASYLALERCGFDHLKPMFGPGKITDILPLMFIAYHDCPEVLKLGAYVQDPDVGIPPPSVVDIGSEMPNLNLVSLAGKTVGLSDLHINKDRIMMILASSAS
;
A
#
# COMPACT_ATOMS: atom_id res chain seq x y z
N MET A 1 54.96 -9.55 33.66
CA MET A 1 54.46 -8.17 33.82
C MET A 1 53.71 -7.89 32.53
N GLU A 2 52.44 -8.27 32.48
CA GLU A 2 51.25 -7.54 32.93
C GLU A 2 50.55 -6.96 31.70
N ASP A 3 49.44 -7.57 31.31
CA ASP A 3 48.25 -6.86 30.82
C ASP A 3 47.55 -6.25 32.05
N PRO A 4 46.77 -5.15 31.97
CA PRO A 4 45.69 -4.94 30.97
C PRO A 4 45.41 -3.47 30.55
N ASP A 5 44.70 -3.26 29.43
CA ASP A 5 43.45 -2.45 29.39
C ASP A 5 42.78 -2.48 28.00
N GLY A 6 41.45 -2.59 28.00
CA GLY A 6 40.61 -3.01 26.87
C GLY A 6 40.28 -1.97 25.79
N PRO A 7 39.45 -2.35 24.79
CA PRO A 7 39.07 -1.51 23.65
C PRO A 7 37.78 -0.73 23.93
N THR A 8 37.73 0.57 23.60
CA THR A 8 36.50 1.37 23.66
C THR A 8 36.26 2.16 22.36
N GLY A 9 35.13 1.83 21.72
CA GLY A 9 34.27 2.68 20.87
C GLY A 9 34.79 2.98 19.45
N SER A 10 34.07 2.80 18.34
CA SER A 10 32.65 2.52 18.14
C SER A 10 32.51 1.96 16.71
N ALA A 11 31.95 0.77 16.58
CA ALA A 11 31.57 0.15 15.32
C ALA A 11 30.41 0.95 14.65
N PRO A 12 30.23 0.87 13.32
CA PRO A 12 29.27 1.70 12.59
C PRO A 12 27.85 1.40 13.06
N ALA A 13 27.02 2.45 13.13
CA ALA A 13 25.61 2.33 13.46
C ALA A 13 24.95 1.34 12.50
N GLY A 14 24.65 0.16 13.03
CA GLY A 14 23.95 -0.90 12.31
C GLY A 14 22.60 -0.40 11.86
N SER A 15 22.32 -0.61 10.57
CA SER A 15 20.99 -0.57 9.99
C SER A 15 20.08 -1.43 10.87
N ALA A 16 18.96 -0.85 11.33
CA ALA A 16 17.95 -1.61 12.05
C ALA A 16 17.43 -2.74 11.14
N GLU A 17 17.78 -3.98 11.49
CA GLU A 17 17.26 -5.19 10.84
C GLU A 17 15.73 -5.17 10.93
N GLY A 18 15.07 -5.20 9.76
CA GLY A 18 13.61 -5.31 9.65
C GLY A 18 12.92 -4.20 8.86
N VAL A 19 13.62 -3.15 8.43
CA VAL A 19 13.06 -2.19 7.47
C VAL A 19 13.51 -2.63 6.06
N PRO A 20 12.58 -2.93 5.13
CA PRO A 20 12.95 -3.15 3.74
C PRO A 20 13.75 -1.94 3.24
N ASN A 21 14.90 -2.22 2.64
CA ASN A 21 15.71 -1.20 2.00
C ASN A 21 14.92 -0.66 0.80
N LEU A 22 14.16 0.42 1.03
CA LEU A 22 13.43 1.14 -0.02
C LEU A 22 14.47 1.59 -1.05
N ALA A 23 14.53 0.89 -2.18
CA ALA A 23 15.28 1.34 -3.33
C ALA A 23 14.80 2.74 -3.66
N SER A 24 15.74 3.68 -3.76
CA SER A 24 15.48 5.08 -4.03
C SER A 24 14.54 5.26 -5.22
N PHE A 25 13.47 6.01 -5.00
CA PHE A 25 12.40 6.38 -5.93
C PHE A 25 12.88 7.29 -7.09
N ASP A 26 14.09 7.11 -7.61
CA ASP A 26 14.73 8.09 -8.50
C ASP A 26 14.27 8.05 -9.96
N HIS A 27 13.38 7.13 -10.38
CA HIS A 27 13.15 6.87 -11.82
C HIS A 27 11.70 6.85 -12.32
N ALA A 28 10.72 7.23 -11.51
CA ALA A 28 9.40 7.62 -12.02
C ALA A 28 9.12 9.05 -11.55
N GLU A 29 9.09 10.02 -12.47
CA GLU A 29 8.67 11.39 -12.17
C GLU A 29 7.19 11.38 -11.78
N LEU A 30 6.90 11.07 -10.52
CA LEU A 30 5.56 11.21 -9.95
C LEU A 30 5.12 12.68 -10.13
N PRO A 31 3.83 12.93 -10.43
CA PRO A 31 3.34 14.29 -10.51
C PRO A 31 3.63 15.01 -9.19
N TYR A 32 4.32 16.15 -9.24
CA TYR A 32 4.60 16.93 -8.04
C TYR A 32 3.29 17.44 -7.44
N ILE A 33 2.94 16.94 -6.25
CA ILE A 33 1.84 17.45 -5.43
C ILE A 33 2.48 18.10 -4.19
N PRO A 34 2.18 19.37 -3.88
CA PRO A 34 2.71 20.01 -2.69
C PRO A 34 2.20 19.33 -1.41
N LYS A 35 2.96 19.45 -0.31
CA LYS A 35 2.58 18.98 1.03
C LYS A 35 1.35 19.74 1.56
N VAL A 36 0.16 19.30 1.16
CA VAL A 36 -1.10 20.02 1.43
C VAL A 36 -1.55 19.99 2.89
N PHE A 37 -1.07 19.02 3.68
CA PHE A 37 -1.33 18.98 5.12
C PHE A 37 -0.33 19.80 5.93
N GLY A 38 0.68 20.41 5.28
CA GLY A 38 1.76 21.11 5.96
C GLY A 38 2.88 20.17 6.39
N GLU A 39 3.35 20.34 7.63
CA GLU A 39 4.47 19.57 8.20
C GLU A 39 4.15 18.06 8.27
N PRO A 40 5.16 17.17 8.19
CA PRO A 40 4.95 15.72 8.24
C PRO A 40 4.12 15.25 9.45
N ALA A 41 4.24 15.91 10.59
CA ALA A 41 3.44 15.62 11.79
C ALA A 41 1.92 15.80 11.57
N GLN A 42 1.51 16.75 10.73
CA GLN A 42 0.10 16.95 10.40
C GLN A 42 -0.40 15.86 9.44
N ALA A 43 0.44 15.46 8.48
CA ALA A 43 0.13 14.35 7.58
C ALA A 43 0.00 13.02 8.35
N ILE A 44 0.90 12.75 9.30
CA ILE A 44 0.83 11.60 10.21
C ILE A 44 -0.52 11.56 10.92
N LYS A 45 -0.94 12.68 11.53
CA LYS A 45 -2.21 12.76 12.24
C LYS A 45 -3.41 12.44 11.33
N VAL A 46 -3.42 12.98 10.11
CA VAL A 46 -4.49 12.72 9.14
C VAL A 46 -4.49 11.25 8.71
N PHE A 47 -3.31 10.65 8.53
CA PHE A 47 -3.18 9.25 8.13
C PHE A 47 -3.61 8.30 9.26
N GLU A 48 -3.22 8.57 10.49
CA GLU A 48 -3.67 7.81 11.68
C GLU A 48 -5.19 7.86 11.81
N GLU A 49 -5.78 9.05 11.72
CA GLU A 49 -7.24 9.22 11.77
C GLU A 49 -7.93 8.47 10.61
N TYR A 50 -7.38 8.53 9.39
CA TYR A 50 -7.89 7.77 8.25
C TYR A 50 -7.88 6.26 8.52
N ASN A 51 -6.77 5.72 9.06
CA ASN A 51 -6.62 4.31 9.39
C ASN A 51 -7.62 3.85 10.48
N GLU A 52 -7.87 4.71 11.46
CA GLU A 52 -8.92 4.47 12.46
C GLU A 52 -10.31 4.47 11.82
N ILE A 53 -10.62 5.45 10.97
CA ILE A 53 -11.92 5.57 10.29
C ILE A 53 -12.22 4.36 9.41
N VAL A 54 -11.28 3.91 8.59
CA VAL A 54 -11.52 2.75 7.70
C VAL A 54 -11.81 1.47 8.48
N SER A 55 -11.39 1.41 9.74
CA SER A 55 -11.63 0.27 10.64
C SER A 55 -12.94 0.37 11.42
N THR A 56 -13.70 1.48 11.28
CA THR A 56 -14.97 1.67 11.99
C THR A 56 -16.11 0.82 11.41
N ASP A 57 -17.06 0.44 12.26
CA ASP A 57 -18.26 -0.30 11.87
C ASP A 57 -19.05 0.41 10.75
N GLU A 58 -19.09 1.74 10.77
CA GLU A 58 -19.78 2.55 9.76
C GLU A 58 -19.17 2.34 8.36
N ILE A 59 -17.84 2.46 8.25
CA ILE A 59 -17.15 2.26 6.97
C ILE A 59 -17.16 0.79 6.54
N GLN A 60 -16.99 -0.14 7.47
CA GLN A 60 -17.08 -1.57 7.19
C GLN A 60 -18.49 -1.97 6.72
N GLN A 61 -19.53 -1.37 7.28
CA GLN A 61 -20.90 -1.55 6.80
C GLN A 61 -21.07 -1.00 5.37
N MET A 62 -20.49 0.16 5.05
CA MET A 62 -20.51 0.70 3.70
C MET A 62 -19.81 -0.21 2.68
N PHE A 63 -18.70 -0.85 3.06
CA PHE A 63 -18.09 -1.89 2.23
C PHE A 63 -19.05 -3.07 2.02
N ASN A 64 -19.62 -3.60 3.09
CA ASN A 64 -20.53 -4.74 3.00
C ASN A 64 -21.79 -4.46 2.16
N GLU A 65 -22.32 -3.24 2.21
CA GLU A 65 -23.50 -2.84 1.45
C GLU A 65 -23.22 -2.56 -0.02
N ARG A 66 -22.02 -2.06 -0.34
CA ARG A 66 -21.68 -1.55 -1.69
C ARG A 66 -20.80 -2.49 -2.50
N MET A 67 -20.10 -3.45 -1.88
CA MET A 67 -19.23 -4.40 -2.57
C MET A 67 -20.01 -5.60 -3.11
N ASP A 68 -20.48 -5.53 -4.35
CA ASP A 68 -20.93 -6.69 -5.12
C ASP A 68 -19.92 -6.99 -6.24
N PHE A 69 -19.01 -7.93 -5.98
CA PHE A 69 -17.96 -8.34 -6.94
C PHE A 69 -18.48 -8.98 -8.23
N THR A 70 -19.79 -9.22 -8.34
CA THR A 70 -20.41 -9.68 -9.58
C THR A 70 -20.79 -8.53 -10.52
N LYS A 71 -20.71 -7.28 -10.06
CA LYS A 71 -21.07 -6.09 -10.82
C LYS A 71 -19.85 -5.40 -11.44
N PRO A 72 -20.00 -4.84 -12.65
CA PRO A 72 -18.90 -4.14 -13.31
C PRO A 72 -18.50 -2.83 -12.62
N ASP A 73 -19.37 -2.24 -11.79
CA ASP A 73 -19.11 -0.99 -11.06
C ASP A 73 -18.51 -1.19 -9.66
N VAL A 74 -18.17 -2.42 -9.27
CA VAL A 74 -17.65 -2.71 -7.91
C VAL A 74 -16.40 -1.88 -7.56
N ILE A 75 -15.51 -1.63 -8.52
CA ILE A 75 -14.30 -0.83 -8.29
C ILE A 75 -14.65 0.64 -8.04
N GLU A 76 -15.61 1.20 -8.77
CA GLU A 76 -16.12 2.55 -8.54
C GLU A 76 -16.78 2.67 -7.16
N LYS A 77 -17.55 1.65 -6.77
CA LYS A 77 -18.14 1.57 -5.44
C LYS A 77 -17.10 1.48 -4.34
N MET A 78 -16.04 0.70 -4.55
CA MET A 78 -14.92 0.57 -3.60
C MET A 78 -14.22 1.92 -3.41
N GLN A 79 -13.90 2.60 -4.51
CA GLN A 79 -13.32 3.94 -4.48
C GLN A 79 -14.23 4.95 -3.77
N SER A 80 -15.55 4.86 -3.95
CA SER A 80 -16.50 5.73 -3.24
C SER A 80 -16.44 5.58 -1.72
N VAL A 81 -16.22 4.37 -1.22
CA VAL A 81 -16.12 4.13 0.24
C VAL A 81 -14.80 4.69 0.79
N TRP A 82 -13.68 4.51 0.08
CA TRP A 82 -12.42 5.13 0.47
C TRP A 82 -12.46 6.66 0.42
N LEU A 83 -13.20 7.22 -0.54
CA LEU A 83 -13.44 8.66 -0.62
C LEU A 83 -14.27 9.17 0.56
N ASP A 84 -15.33 8.44 0.95
CA ASP A 84 -16.13 8.80 2.12
C ASP A 84 -15.28 8.76 3.41
N ALA A 85 -14.44 7.74 3.58
CA ALA A 85 -13.48 7.67 4.68
C ALA A 85 -12.48 8.84 4.67
N SER A 86 -12.01 9.23 3.47
CA SER A 86 -11.12 10.37 3.30
C SER A 86 -11.79 11.67 3.73
N TYR A 87 -13.05 11.90 3.35
CA TYR A 87 -13.79 13.09 3.76
C TYR A 87 -13.98 13.17 5.27
N LEU A 88 -14.27 12.05 5.93
CA LEU A 88 -14.36 11.98 7.39
C LEU A 88 -13.01 12.30 8.06
N ALA A 89 -11.90 11.80 7.54
CA ALA A 89 -10.57 12.09 8.08
C ALA A 89 -10.22 13.58 7.96
N LEU A 90 -10.53 14.19 6.80
CA LEU A 90 -10.35 15.63 6.57
C LEU A 90 -11.20 16.46 7.53
N GLU A 91 -12.47 16.10 7.74
CA GLU A 91 -13.37 16.77 8.69
C GLU A 91 -12.78 16.76 10.10
N ARG A 92 -12.45 15.56 10.61
CA ARG A 92 -11.97 15.39 11.99
C ARG A 92 -10.62 16.05 12.24
N CYS A 93 -9.79 16.16 11.21
CA CYS A 93 -8.50 16.82 11.30
C CYS A 93 -8.51 18.33 10.97
N GLY A 94 -9.66 18.90 10.57
CA GLY A 94 -9.79 20.33 10.24
C GLY A 94 -9.30 20.73 8.84
N PHE A 95 -9.22 19.76 7.92
CA PHE A 95 -8.78 19.93 6.54
C PHE A 95 -9.92 19.89 5.51
N ASP A 96 -11.14 20.25 5.92
CA ASP A 96 -12.34 20.28 5.05
C ASP A 96 -12.15 21.02 3.73
N HIS A 97 -11.35 22.08 3.75
CA HIS A 97 -11.03 22.89 2.59
C HIS A 97 -10.29 22.11 1.48
N LEU A 98 -9.72 20.94 1.79
CA LEU A 98 -9.03 20.08 0.84
C LEU A 98 -9.97 19.08 0.13
N LYS A 99 -11.21 18.89 0.60
CA LYS A 99 -12.19 17.99 -0.06
C LYS A 99 -12.34 18.21 -1.57
N PRO A 100 -12.31 19.45 -2.12
CA PRO A 100 -12.40 19.67 -3.56
C PRO A 100 -11.27 19.04 -4.39
N MET A 101 -10.16 18.61 -3.77
CA MET A 101 -9.07 17.90 -4.44
C MET A 101 -9.40 16.44 -4.75
N PHE A 102 -10.45 15.89 -4.15
CA PHE A 102 -10.79 14.47 -4.28
C PHE A 102 -12.05 14.25 -5.12
N GLY A 103 -12.18 13.02 -5.65
CA GLY A 103 -13.35 12.56 -6.40
C GLY A 103 -13.05 12.12 -7.84
N PRO A 104 -14.09 11.84 -8.64
CA PRO A 104 -13.94 11.32 -10.00
C PRO A 104 -13.07 12.23 -10.89
N GLY A 105 -12.06 11.65 -11.54
CA GLY A 105 -11.11 12.39 -12.38
C GLY A 105 -10.09 13.23 -11.60
N LYS A 106 -10.02 13.08 -10.28
CA LYS A 106 -9.06 13.74 -9.39
C LYS A 106 -8.36 12.68 -8.53
N ILE A 107 -7.85 13.09 -7.36
CA ILE A 107 -7.30 12.16 -6.37
C ILE A 107 -8.44 11.29 -5.83
N THR A 108 -8.26 9.96 -5.82
CA THR A 108 -9.33 9.02 -5.46
C THR A 108 -9.65 9.04 -3.97
N ASP A 109 -8.62 9.19 -3.14
CA ASP A 109 -8.69 9.15 -1.68
C ASP A 109 -7.37 9.69 -1.07
N ILE A 110 -7.27 9.71 0.26
CA ILE A 110 -6.10 10.24 0.98
C ILE A 110 -4.80 9.45 0.72
N LEU A 111 -4.86 8.15 0.43
CA LEU A 111 -3.65 7.31 0.38
C LEU A 111 -2.71 7.75 -0.76
N PRO A 112 -3.13 7.86 -2.03
CA PRO A 112 -2.25 8.35 -3.11
C PRO A 112 -1.68 9.74 -2.82
N LEU A 113 -2.47 10.62 -2.18
CA LEU A 113 -2.01 11.95 -1.81
C LEU A 113 -0.85 11.86 -0.80
N MET A 114 -0.95 11.00 0.21
CA MET A 114 0.11 10.78 1.19
C MET A 114 1.38 10.24 0.53
N PHE A 115 1.25 9.23 -0.33
CA PHE A 115 2.41 8.63 -1.01
C PHE A 115 3.12 9.61 -1.96
N ILE A 116 2.38 10.47 -2.66
CA ILE A 116 2.98 11.40 -3.63
C ILE A 116 3.51 12.67 -2.94
N ALA A 117 2.69 13.33 -2.12
CA ALA A 117 3.06 14.62 -1.51
C ALA A 117 4.11 14.47 -0.41
N TYR A 118 4.20 13.30 0.24
CA TYR A 118 5.12 13.01 1.34
C TYR A 118 6.08 11.85 1.02
N HIS A 119 6.37 11.62 -0.27
CA HIS A 119 7.30 10.57 -0.74
C HIS A 119 8.71 10.69 -0.12
N ASP A 120 9.10 11.90 0.31
CA ASP A 120 10.38 12.22 0.93
C ASP A 120 10.36 12.13 2.47
N CYS A 121 9.24 11.72 3.07
CA CYS A 121 9.03 11.62 4.52
C CYS A 121 8.81 10.16 4.95
N PRO A 122 9.87 9.40 5.28
CA PRO A 122 9.78 7.99 5.65
C PRO A 122 8.81 7.70 6.80
N GLU A 123 8.66 8.63 7.74
CA GLU A 123 7.74 8.53 8.86
C GLU A 123 6.26 8.54 8.44
N VAL A 124 5.91 9.26 7.39
CA VAL A 124 4.56 9.27 6.81
C VAL A 124 4.33 7.96 6.04
N LEU A 125 5.31 7.55 5.24
CA LEU A 125 5.21 6.34 4.41
C LEU A 125 5.10 5.05 5.23
N LYS A 126 5.74 4.99 6.40
CA LYS A 126 5.64 3.84 7.32
C LYS A 126 4.21 3.55 7.76
N LEU A 127 3.34 4.56 7.84
CA LEU A 127 1.93 4.39 8.20
C LEU A 127 1.11 3.78 7.06
N GLY A 128 1.51 4.04 5.81
CA GLY A 128 0.87 3.47 4.62
C GLY A 128 1.26 2.03 4.32
N ALA A 129 2.42 1.57 4.81
CA ALA A 129 2.99 0.26 4.49
C ALA A 129 2.12 -0.96 4.87
N TYR A 130 1.12 -0.78 5.74
CA TYR A 130 0.15 -1.83 6.10
C TYR A 130 -1.15 -1.80 5.28
N VAL A 131 -1.46 -0.66 4.65
CA VAL A 131 -2.74 -0.39 3.97
C VAL A 131 -2.60 -0.53 2.46
N GLN A 132 -1.48 -0.07 1.93
CA GLN A 132 -1.14 -0.16 0.53
C GLN A 132 0.36 -0.40 0.48
N ASP A 133 0.77 -1.53 -0.07
CA ASP A 133 2.17 -1.71 -0.41
C ASP A 133 2.54 -0.55 -1.36
N PRO A 134 3.56 0.28 -1.03
CA PRO A 134 3.99 1.36 -1.92
C PRO A 134 4.36 0.86 -3.33
N ASP A 135 4.67 -0.44 -3.47
CA ASP A 135 4.91 -1.11 -4.76
C ASP A 135 3.64 -1.64 -5.45
N VAL A 136 2.45 -1.50 -4.84
CA VAL A 136 1.15 -1.89 -5.43
C VAL A 136 0.45 -0.69 -6.09
N GLY A 137 0.80 0.55 -5.71
CA GLY A 137 0.38 1.78 -6.41
C GLY A 137 1.27 2.14 -7.61
N ILE A 138 2.45 1.53 -7.69
CA ILE A 138 3.38 1.60 -8.82
C ILE A 138 3.18 0.28 -9.56
N PRO A 139 2.99 0.23 -10.90
CA PRO A 139 3.04 -1.04 -11.58
C PRO A 139 4.37 -1.70 -11.19
N PRO A 140 4.37 -2.92 -10.60
CA PRO A 140 5.61 -3.56 -10.21
C PRO A 140 6.52 -3.54 -11.44
N PRO A 141 7.83 -3.29 -11.30
CA PRO A 141 8.74 -3.33 -12.44
C PRO A 141 8.48 -4.65 -13.14
N SER A 142 7.85 -4.55 -14.30
CA SER A 142 7.27 -5.69 -15.00
C SER A 142 8.38 -6.67 -15.25
N VAL A 143 8.39 -7.81 -14.55
CA VAL A 143 9.39 -8.85 -14.82
C VAL A 143 8.99 -9.67 -16.04
N VAL A 144 7.94 -9.27 -16.77
CA VAL A 144 7.42 -10.00 -17.92
C VAL A 144 6.87 -8.99 -18.92
N ASP A 145 7.59 -8.77 -20.04
CA ASP A 145 7.08 -7.95 -21.14
C ASP A 145 5.77 -8.54 -21.65
N ILE A 146 4.82 -7.71 -22.07
CA ILE A 146 3.56 -8.16 -22.67
C ILE A 146 3.89 -9.04 -23.89
N GLY A 147 3.48 -10.31 -23.86
CA GLY A 147 3.80 -11.32 -24.87
C GLY A 147 4.92 -12.29 -24.50
N SER A 148 5.58 -12.08 -23.36
CA SER A 148 6.54 -13.04 -22.80
C SER A 148 5.82 -14.24 -22.19
N GLU A 149 6.48 -15.39 -22.22
CA GLU A 149 5.97 -16.61 -21.56
C GLU A 149 5.89 -16.40 -20.04
N MET A 150 4.75 -16.73 -19.45
CA MET A 150 4.57 -16.60 -18.00
C MET A 150 5.42 -17.66 -17.27
N PRO A 151 6.26 -17.27 -16.30
CA PRO A 151 7.02 -18.24 -15.52
C PRO A 151 6.08 -19.13 -14.72
N ASN A 152 6.40 -20.43 -14.62
CA ASN A 152 5.59 -21.35 -13.83
C ASN A 152 5.77 -21.07 -12.33
N LEU A 153 4.76 -20.48 -11.70
CA LEU A 153 4.76 -20.26 -10.25
C LEU A 153 4.40 -21.57 -9.53
N ASN A 154 4.91 -21.75 -8.32
CA ASN A 154 4.63 -22.92 -7.50
C ASN A 154 3.76 -22.56 -6.30
N LEU A 155 2.71 -23.32 -6.05
CA LEU A 155 1.96 -23.29 -4.80
C LEU A 155 2.55 -24.31 -3.83
N VAL A 156 2.87 -23.85 -2.62
CA VAL A 156 3.27 -24.73 -1.52
C VAL A 156 2.06 -24.89 -0.60
N SER A 157 1.52 -26.11 -0.55
CA SER A 157 0.43 -26.45 0.38
C SER A 157 0.91 -26.51 1.82
N LEU A 158 -0.03 -26.41 2.77
CA LEU A 158 0.24 -26.59 4.21
C LEU A 158 0.80 -27.99 4.55
N ALA A 159 0.57 -28.98 3.69
CA ALA A 159 1.14 -30.32 3.82
C ALA A 159 2.56 -30.44 3.23
N GLY A 160 3.19 -29.31 2.84
CA GLY A 160 4.53 -29.27 2.24
C GLY A 160 4.60 -29.74 0.79
N LYS A 161 3.46 -30.08 0.16
CA LYS A 161 3.44 -30.42 -1.27
C LYS A 161 3.57 -29.15 -2.11
N THR A 162 4.48 -29.19 -3.07
CA THR A 162 4.68 -28.15 -4.07
C THR A 162 3.98 -28.56 -5.36
N VAL A 163 3.19 -27.66 -5.94
CA VAL A 163 2.45 -27.89 -7.20
C VAL A 163 2.63 -26.68 -8.10
N GLY A 164 3.02 -26.90 -9.36
CA GLY A 164 3.13 -25.82 -10.34
C GLY A 164 1.76 -25.33 -10.80
N LEU A 165 1.60 -24.02 -11.02
CA LEU A 165 0.37 -23.46 -11.55
C LEU A 165 0.04 -24.00 -12.95
N SER A 166 1.05 -24.28 -13.77
CA SER A 166 0.88 -24.95 -15.07
C SER A 166 0.14 -26.28 -14.94
N ASP A 167 0.36 -26.99 -13.83
CA ASP A 167 -0.19 -28.32 -13.58
C ASP A 167 -1.63 -28.24 -13.06
N LEU A 168 -2.00 -27.09 -12.49
CA LEU A 168 -3.38 -26.76 -12.11
C LEU A 168 -4.19 -26.23 -13.30
N HIS A 169 -3.55 -25.93 -14.43
CA HIS A 169 -4.21 -25.38 -15.61
C HIS A 169 -4.88 -26.49 -16.43
N ILE A 170 -6.02 -26.98 -15.92
CA ILE A 170 -6.77 -28.11 -16.49
C ILE A 170 -7.15 -27.85 -17.96
N ASN A 171 -7.44 -26.60 -18.32
CA ASN A 171 -7.77 -26.21 -19.69
C ASN A 171 -6.93 -25.00 -20.12
N LYS A 172 -5.93 -25.26 -20.97
CA LYS A 172 -4.95 -24.28 -21.44
C LYS A 172 -5.54 -23.18 -22.33
N ASP A 173 -6.76 -23.36 -22.85
CA ASP A 173 -7.45 -22.39 -23.70
C ASP A 173 -8.29 -21.38 -22.89
N ARG A 174 -8.32 -21.48 -21.56
CA ARG A 174 -9.10 -20.60 -20.67
C ARG A 174 -8.19 -19.90 -19.67
N ILE A 175 -8.53 -18.67 -19.31
CA ILE A 175 -7.79 -17.92 -18.28
C ILE A 175 -7.93 -18.64 -16.93
N MET A 176 -6.79 -18.87 -16.25
CA MET A 176 -6.78 -19.28 -14.85
C MET A 176 -6.85 -18.03 -13.97
N MET A 177 -7.80 -18.00 -13.05
CA MET A 177 -7.90 -16.96 -12.02
C MET A 177 -7.48 -17.54 -10.68
N ILE A 178 -6.53 -16.90 -10.01
CA ILE A 178 -6.08 -17.24 -8.65
C ILE A 178 -6.49 -16.11 -7.73
N LEU A 179 -7.27 -16.46 -6.71
CA LEU A 179 -7.65 -15.55 -5.64
C LEU A 179 -6.91 -15.97 -4.38
N ALA A 180 -6.01 -15.12 -3.91
CA ALA A 180 -5.35 -15.27 -2.63
C ALA A 180 -5.99 -14.29 -1.64
N SER A 181 -6.32 -14.79 -0.45
CA SER A 181 -6.80 -13.98 0.66
C SER A 181 -5.90 -14.26 1.86
N SER A 182 -5.42 -13.21 2.52
CA SER A 182 -4.79 -13.34 3.83
C SER A 182 -5.90 -13.43 4.87
N ALA A 183 -6.24 -14.66 5.29
CA ALA A 183 -6.96 -14.85 6.53
C ALA A 183 -5.96 -14.67 7.67
N SER A 184 -5.95 -13.46 8.23
CA SER A 184 -5.34 -13.18 9.55
C SER A 184 -6.39 -13.35 10.62
#